data_AF-A0A9P4TVG5-F1
#
_entry.id   AF-A0A9P4TVG5-F1
#
_cell.length_a   1.000
_cell.length_b   1.000
_cell.length_c   1.000
_cell.angle_alpha   90.00
_cell.angle_beta   90.00
_cell.angle_gamma   90.00
#
_symmetry.space_group_name_H-M   'P 1'
#
loop_
_entity.id
_entity.type
_entity.pdbx_description
1 polymer ?
#
loop_
_entity_poly.entity_id
_entity_poly.type
_entity_poly.pdbx_seq_one_letter_code
_entity_poly.pdbx_strand_id
1 'polypeptide(L)'
;MASESFRNYLFKDDEYPLGKISRDNVYQFSRDCLEAPKIKDLFSGWADSLNTPYRGVTADGNKLEDLYQLQDQNAPTEKAATAANKALDALSPDEKLRAVHDLDSEDWRKWTNTEIILFDVALRLEELEQTKIDLIWSLVEASLSPEGYIKVRNVTKMNQFLGNLANSSVILNENSYGFMIFGVPSTKQPWGFSLSGHHLSLNVFFIEKQMTIGPIFVGSEPNIIDEGPHKGVQLFQSETSSALHLLESLSPEQLAQVREDVPYHQPDSPEWNVVDQRHRAGACRDNVVIPYQGLVATSLSVEQQDLLLSVVEAFQLLPQKPLQHYPQLVRKYLHETYITYKGSHGHNDPFYLRLQSPVVLIEIDHHTGIYVSNNSDRQKKRLLAGLGCPNQRLQGAARTGESSQPNSNQYWKKIGHAIDRICSLQRCLWFLHQSVLECQAGTAKPPRAILDLFGMKDFKDPSYYTPAKLPVETPDQAFVDQVYKQVPPPLDALPPFSPTGLDTSTPRNAWFVANMKKGTLLKNAVQDGNFDRIDPVQLFSSSFPPTYFLHGTADTAVPVELARKAH
;
A
#
# COMPACT_ATOMS: atom_id res chain seq x y z
N MET A 1 42.53 -8.49 2.29
CA MET A 1 42.23 -8.80 0.87
C MET A 1 41.49 -7.59 0.32
N ALA A 2 41.97 -6.95 -0.74
CA ALA A 2 41.23 -5.86 -1.38
C ALA A 2 39.85 -6.41 -1.78
N SER A 3 38.76 -5.78 -1.35
CA SER A 3 37.42 -6.25 -1.71
C SER A 3 37.32 -6.23 -3.23
N GLU A 4 37.09 -7.38 -3.86
CA GLU A 4 36.79 -7.41 -5.28
C GLU A 4 35.59 -6.51 -5.55
N SER A 5 35.76 -5.56 -6.46
CA SER A 5 34.74 -4.60 -6.84
C SER A 5 33.45 -5.34 -7.23
N PHE A 6 32.30 -4.93 -6.71
CA PHE A 6 30.99 -5.47 -7.12
C PHE A 6 30.74 -5.29 -8.64
N ARG A 7 31.49 -4.41 -9.30
CA ARG A 7 31.52 -4.27 -10.77
C ARG A 7 31.92 -5.58 -11.50
N ASN A 8 32.74 -6.43 -10.87
CA ASN A 8 33.14 -7.72 -11.45
C ASN A 8 32.01 -8.75 -11.49
N TYR A 9 30.87 -8.42 -10.88
CA TYR A 9 29.77 -9.32 -10.59
C TYR A 9 28.46 -8.88 -11.25
N LEU A 10 28.47 -7.78 -12.01
CA LEU A 10 27.27 -7.35 -12.73
C LEU A 10 26.86 -8.38 -13.78
N PHE A 11 25.55 -8.63 -13.88
CA PHE A 11 25.03 -9.41 -15.00
C PHE A 11 25.29 -8.68 -16.31
N LYS A 12 25.61 -9.45 -17.37
CA LYS A 12 25.54 -8.92 -18.73
C LYS A 12 24.08 -8.71 -19.10
N ASP A 13 23.81 -7.80 -20.04
CA ASP A 13 22.43 -7.44 -20.44
C ASP A 13 21.59 -8.64 -20.92
N ASP A 14 22.22 -9.69 -21.44
CA ASP A 14 21.57 -10.94 -21.89
C ASP A 14 21.45 -12.02 -20.80
N GLU A 15 22.11 -11.82 -19.65
CA GLU A 15 22.15 -12.75 -18.51
C GLU A 15 21.29 -12.26 -17.33
N TYR A 16 20.56 -11.14 -17.49
CA TYR A 16 19.74 -10.57 -16.41
C TYR A 16 18.64 -11.56 -15.95
N PRO A 17 18.52 -11.85 -14.64
CA PRO A 17 17.62 -12.89 -14.14
C PRO A 17 16.14 -12.67 -14.45
N LEU A 18 15.72 -11.43 -14.72
CA LEU A 18 14.33 -11.07 -15.02
C LEU A 18 14.05 -10.93 -16.54
N GLY A 19 15.03 -11.21 -17.41
CA GLY A 19 14.85 -11.32 -18.87
C GLY A 19 15.54 -10.23 -19.72
N LYS A 20 15.26 -10.22 -21.03
CA LYS A 20 15.66 -9.15 -21.97
C LYS A 20 14.62 -8.04 -21.90
N ILE A 21 15.00 -6.84 -21.47
CA ILE A 21 14.01 -5.84 -21.04
C ILE A 21 14.21 -4.51 -21.75
N SER A 22 13.12 -3.92 -22.28
CA SER A 22 13.11 -2.53 -22.70
C SER A 22 13.35 -1.62 -21.49
N ARG A 23 14.36 -0.75 -21.59
CA ARG A 23 14.68 0.25 -20.56
C ARG A 23 14.12 1.63 -20.91
N ASP A 24 13.08 1.70 -21.74
CA ASP A 24 12.54 2.97 -22.26
C ASP A 24 11.68 3.70 -21.22
N ASN A 25 10.86 2.97 -20.46
CA ASN A 25 10.11 3.48 -19.30
C ASN A 25 9.71 2.33 -18.37
N VAL A 26 9.44 2.65 -17.10
CA VAL A 26 9.12 1.68 -16.04
C VAL A 26 7.87 0.85 -16.33
N TYR A 27 6.86 1.39 -17.01
CA TYR A 27 5.64 0.63 -17.33
C TYR A 27 5.87 -0.41 -18.42
N GLN A 28 6.62 -0.07 -19.48
CA GLN A 28 6.97 -1.05 -20.51
C GLN A 28 7.91 -2.11 -19.94
N PHE A 29 8.92 -1.69 -19.18
CA PHE A 29 9.80 -2.59 -18.44
C PHE A 29 8.98 -3.59 -17.61
N SER A 30 7.99 -3.08 -16.85
CA SER A 30 7.15 -3.92 -15.99
C SER A 30 6.31 -4.91 -16.80
N ARG A 31 5.71 -4.47 -17.91
CA ARG A 31 4.95 -5.35 -18.82
C ARG A 31 5.82 -6.48 -19.39
N ASP A 32 7.03 -6.15 -19.84
CA ASP A 32 7.96 -7.13 -20.41
C ASP A 32 8.36 -8.18 -19.35
N CYS A 33 8.68 -7.74 -18.13
CA CYS A 33 8.99 -8.62 -17.01
C CYS A 33 7.82 -9.53 -16.63
N LEU A 34 6.58 -9.02 -16.67
CA LEU A 34 5.37 -9.78 -16.33
C LEU A 34 5.06 -10.90 -17.33
N GLU A 35 5.59 -10.84 -18.55
CA GLU A 35 5.46 -11.92 -19.55
C GLU A 35 6.54 -13.00 -19.40
N ALA A 36 7.60 -12.77 -18.62
CA ALA A 36 8.62 -13.78 -18.36
C ALA A 36 8.03 -14.92 -17.48
N PRO A 37 8.08 -16.21 -17.89
CA PRO A 37 7.34 -17.28 -17.21
C PRO A 37 7.57 -17.38 -15.70
N LYS A 38 8.84 -17.31 -15.26
CA LYS A 38 9.19 -17.39 -13.83
C LYS A 38 8.62 -16.23 -13.00
N ILE A 39 8.55 -15.03 -13.58
CA ILE A 39 8.05 -13.83 -12.92
C ILE A 39 6.53 -13.85 -12.88
N LYS A 40 5.91 -14.26 -14.00
CA LYS A 40 4.47 -14.44 -14.11
C LYS A 40 3.92 -15.40 -13.05
N ASP A 41 4.55 -16.56 -12.90
CA ASP A 41 4.12 -17.55 -11.91
C ASP A 41 4.23 -17.00 -10.48
N LEU A 42 5.37 -16.38 -10.13
CA LEU A 42 5.58 -15.77 -8.81
C LEU A 42 4.52 -14.70 -8.49
N PHE A 43 4.30 -13.77 -9.42
CA PHE A 43 3.42 -12.63 -9.21
C PHE A 43 1.93 -12.97 -9.32
N SER A 44 1.57 -14.03 -10.07
CA SER A 44 0.20 -14.55 -10.04
C SER A 44 -0.19 -15.02 -8.63
N GLY A 45 0.72 -15.73 -7.93
CA GLY A 45 0.49 -16.13 -6.54
C GLY A 45 0.40 -14.94 -5.58
N TRP A 46 1.09 -13.83 -5.87
CA TRP A 46 0.99 -12.59 -5.09
C TRP A 46 -0.35 -11.86 -5.33
N ALA A 47 -0.82 -11.79 -6.56
CA ALA A 47 -2.14 -11.25 -6.87
C ALA A 47 -3.25 -12.08 -6.21
N ASP A 48 -3.11 -13.41 -6.21
CA ASP A 48 -4.07 -14.32 -5.55
C ASP A 48 -4.11 -14.13 -4.03
N SER A 49 -3.00 -13.76 -3.38
CA SER A 49 -2.97 -13.54 -1.93
C SER A 49 -3.82 -12.34 -1.49
N LEU A 50 -4.02 -11.37 -2.39
CA LEU A 50 -4.89 -10.21 -2.17
C LEU A 50 -6.39 -10.57 -2.27
N ASN A 51 -6.75 -11.69 -2.88
CA ASN A 51 -8.14 -12.17 -2.90
C ASN A 51 -8.57 -12.73 -1.52
N THR A 52 -7.62 -12.96 -0.61
CA THR A 52 -7.91 -13.37 0.76
C THR A 52 -7.90 -12.16 1.67
N PRO A 53 -8.94 -11.94 2.50
CA PRO A 53 -8.97 -10.83 3.46
C PRO A 53 -7.74 -10.82 4.37
N TYR A 54 -7.26 -9.63 4.71
CA TYR A 54 -6.13 -9.52 5.64
C TYR A 54 -6.45 -10.11 7.03
N ARG A 55 -5.59 -11.02 7.47
CA ARG A 55 -5.57 -11.65 8.80
C ARG A 55 -4.33 -11.26 9.60
N GLY A 56 -3.20 -11.03 8.92
CA GLY A 56 -1.91 -10.79 9.54
C GLY A 56 -1.06 -12.06 9.65
N VAL A 57 0.20 -11.86 10.05
CA VAL A 57 1.17 -12.93 10.27
C VAL A 57 0.85 -13.65 11.58
N THR A 58 0.74 -14.98 11.53
CA THR A 58 0.38 -15.80 12.70
C THR A 58 1.36 -16.95 12.88
N ALA A 59 1.47 -17.50 14.10
CA ALA A 59 2.38 -18.62 14.36
C ALA A 59 1.76 -19.97 13.96
N ASP A 60 0.47 -20.12 14.15
CA ASP A 60 -0.26 -21.39 14.07
C ASP A 60 -1.54 -21.28 13.22
N GLY A 61 -1.70 -20.16 12.51
CA GLY A 61 -2.93 -19.86 11.79
C GLY A 61 -4.02 -19.29 12.68
N ASN A 62 -3.78 -18.97 13.96
CA ASN A 62 -4.71 -18.26 14.83
C ASN A 62 -4.23 -16.83 15.06
N LYS A 63 -5.17 -15.88 14.97
CA LYS A 63 -4.87 -14.46 15.18
C LYS A 63 -4.95 -14.17 16.68
N LEU A 64 -3.90 -13.55 17.20
CA LEU A 64 -3.90 -12.98 18.55
C LEU A 64 -4.50 -11.56 18.49
N GLU A 65 -5.50 -11.32 19.33
CA GLU A 65 -6.19 -10.03 19.43
C GLU A 65 -5.62 -9.19 20.58
N ASP A 66 -5.98 -7.90 20.62
CA ASP A 66 -5.70 -6.98 21.73
C ASP A 66 -4.21 -6.77 22.10
N LEU A 67 -3.31 -7.13 21.19
CA LEU A 67 -1.85 -6.97 21.34
C LEU A 67 -1.39 -5.50 21.44
N TYR A 68 -2.15 -4.59 20.85
CA TYR A 68 -1.84 -3.16 20.80
C TYR A 68 -3.00 -2.36 21.38
N GLN A 69 -2.71 -1.59 22.41
CA GLN A 69 -3.66 -0.67 23.04
C GLN A 69 -3.36 0.76 22.57
N LEU A 70 -4.42 1.59 22.47
CA LEU A 70 -4.25 3.01 22.19
C LEU A 70 -3.63 3.70 23.42
N GLN A 71 -2.55 4.44 23.20
CA GLN A 71 -1.79 5.13 24.24
C GLN A 71 -1.08 6.36 23.67
N ASP A 72 -0.83 7.37 24.49
CA ASP A 72 -0.03 8.53 24.08
C ASP A 72 1.44 8.12 23.96
N GLN A 73 1.89 7.98 22.71
CA GLN A 73 3.29 7.68 22.38
C GLN A 73 4.08 8.92 22.00
N ASN A 74 3.47 10.11 22.15
CA ASN A 74 4.00 11.39 21.71
C ASN A 74 4.52 11.35 20.26
N ALA A 75 3.77 10.67 19.38
CA ALA A 75 4.05 10.62 17.95
C ALA A 75 3.96 12.04 17.33
N PRO A 76 4.73 12.33 16.27
CA PRO A 76 4.77 13.65 15.64
C PRO A 76 3.56 13.92 14.73
N THR A 77 2.36 13.46 15.10
CA THR A 77 1.16 13.45 14.24
C THR A 77 0.79 14.84 13.71
N GLU A 78 0.92 15.90 14.51
CA GLU A 78 0.64 17.26 14.07
C GLU A 78 1.62 17.74 12.99
N LYS A 79 2.91 17.46 13.15
CA LYS A 79 3.94 17.80 12.17
C LYS A 79 3.71 17.02 10.87
N ALA A 80 3.48 15.71 10.99
CA ALA A 80 3.22 14.83 9.86
C ALA A 80 1.92 15.24 9.12
N ALA A 81 0.82 15.49 9.83
CA ALA A 81 -0.44 15.91 9.21
C ALA A 81 -0.31 17.27 8.51
N THR A 82 0.45 18.21 9.08
CA THR A 82 0.73 19.50 8.43
C THR A 82 1.52 19.31 7.14
N ALA A 83 2.55 18.47 7.15
CA ALA A 83 3.35 18.18 5.96
C ALA A 83 2.54 17.43 4.88
N ALA A 84 1.71 16.46 5.29
CA ALA A 84 0.83 15.71 4.39
C ALA A 84 -0.18 16.63 3.71
N ASN A 85 -0.84 17.53 4.45
CA ASN A 85 -1.78 18.48 3.86
C ASN A 85 -1.09 19.43 2.87
N LYS A 86 0.13 19.91 3.17
CA LYS A 86 0.91 20.72 2.22
C LYS A 86 1.27 19.95 0.94
N ALA A 87 1.66 18.68 1.06
CA ALA A 87 1.94 17.83 -0.10
C ALA A 87 0.67 17.64 -0.94
N LEU A 88 -0.45 17.28 -0.31
CA LEU A 88 -1.74 17.15 -0.98
C LEU A 88 -2.15 18.46 -1.66
N ASP A 89 -2.06 19.62 -1.00
CA ASP A 89 -2.46 20.91 -1.58
C ASP A 89 -1.69 21.26 -2.86
N ALA A 90 -0.45 20.80 -3.01
CA ALA A 90 0.36 20.99 -4.21
C ALA A 90 0.04 20.03 -5.35
N LEU A 91 -0.65 18.92 -5.07
CA LEU A 91 -1.04 17.94 -6.09
C LEU A 91 -2.21 18.45 -6.94
N SER A 92 -2.16 18.16 -8.24
CA SER A 92 -3.28 18.34 -9.16
C SER A 92 -4.45 17.41 -8.80
N PRO A 93 -5.67 17.66 -9.31
CA PRO A 93 -6.80 16.76 -9.08
C PRO A 93 -6.52 15.30 -9.49
N ASP A 94 -5.83 15.07 -10.61
CA ASP A 94 -5.51 13.73 -11.11
C ASP A 94 -4.43 13.05 -10.27
N GLU A 95 -3.42 13.82 -9.81
CA GLU A 95 -2.40 13.32 -8.89
C GLU A 95 -3.01 12.95 -7.53
N LYS A 96 -3.94 13.76 -7.01
CA LYS A 96 -4.71 13.44 -5.79
C LYS A 96 -5.51 12.16 -5.94
N LEU A 97 -6.15 11.97 -7.10
CA LEU A 97 -6.95 10.77 -7.37
C LEU A 97 -6.10 9.50 -7.32
N ARG A 98 -4.83 9.56 -7.75
CA ARG A 98 -3.88 8.43 -7.67
C ARG A 98 -3.22 8.28 -6.30
N ALA A 99 -3.14 9.35 -5.51
CA ALA A 99 -2.44 9.34 -4.23
C ALA A 99 -3.36 9.05 -3.04
N VAL A 100 -4.65 9.36 -3.11
CA VAL A 100 -5.55 9.31 -1.94
C VAL A 100 -6.46 8.09 -2.00
N HIS A 101 -6.38 7.25 -0.97
CA HIS A 101 -7.16 6.04 -0.79
C HIS A 101 -8.01 6.15 0.48
N ASP A 102 -9.09 5.37 0.53
CA ASP A 102 -9.86 5.20 1.74
C ASP A 102 -9.01 4.57 2.85
N LEU A 103 -9.32 4.90 4.10
CA LEU A 103 -8.57 4.41 5.26
C LEU A 103 -8.56 2.88 5.37
N ASP A 104 -9.62 2.24 4.89
CA ASP A 104 -9.79 0.78 4.89
C ASP A 104 -9.44 0.12 3.56
N SER A 105 -8.86 0.87 2.61
CA SER A 105 -8.30 0.28 1.41
C SER A 105 -7.25 -0.78 1.77
N GLU A 106 -7.25 -1.88 1.02
CA GLU A 106 -6.22 -2.91 1.10
C GLU A 106 -5.01 -2.61 0.19
N ASP A 107 -4.96 -1.44 -0.46
CA ASP A 107 -3.86 -1.09 -1.37
C ASP A 107 -2.50 -0.98 -0.68
N TRP A 108 -2.45 -0.75 0.64
CA TRP A 108 -1.21 -0.82 1.43
C TRP A 108 -0.56 -2.22 1.39
N ARG A 109 -1.34 -3.29 1.09
CA ARG A 109 -0.85 -4.66 0.93
C ARG A 109 -0.11 -4.85 -0.41
N LYS A 110 -0.37 -3.98 -1.38
CA LYS A 110 0.15 -4.03 -2.76
C LYS A 110 1.58 -3.48 -2.90
N TRP A 111 2.35 -3.50 -1.82
CA TRP A 111 3.74 -3.08 -1.84
C TRP A 111 4.62 -4.17 -2.48
N THR A 112 5.62 -3.74 -3.24
CA THR A 112 6.70 -4.59 -3.73
C THR A 112 8.03 -3.93 -3.39
N ASN A 113 9.08 -4.72 -3.31
CA ASN A 113 10.46 -4.28 -3.15
C ASN A 113 11.25 -4.40 -4.47
N THR A 114 10.54 -4.55 -5.60
CA THR A 114 11.07 -4.64 -6.96
C THR A 114 10.87 -3.33 -7.71
N GLU A 115 11.63 -3.14 -8.77
CA GLU A 115 11.45 -2.09 -9.76
C GLU A 115 10.24 -2.36 -10.70
N ILE A 116 9.72 -3.60 -10.69
CA ILE A 116 8.53 -4.00 -11.45
C ILE A 116 7.25 -3.47 -10.79
N ILE A 117 6.45 -2.74 -11.56
CA ILE A 117 5.09 -2.32 -11.21
C ILE A 117 4.15 -3.50 -11.43
N LEU A 118 3.89 -4.24 -10.34
CA LEU A 118 2.87 -5.29 -10.32
C LEU A 118 1.46 -4.69 -10.15
N PHE A 119 1.33 -3.68 -9.30
CA PHE A 119 0.08 -2.99 -9.01
C PHE A 119 0.26 -1.49 -9.25
N ASP A 120 -0.43 -0.96 -10.27
CA ASP A 120 -0.44 0.48 -10.56
C ASP A 120 -1.55 1.16 -9.76
N VAL A 121 -1.29 1.32 -8.46
CA VAL A 121 -2.23 1.92 -7.50
C VAL A 121 -1.70 3.19 -6.84
N ALA A 122 -0.45 3.56 -7.11
CA ALA A 122 0.24 4.62 -6.40
C ALA A 122 0.64 5.78 -7.32
N LEU A 123 0.79 6.97 -6.74
CA LEU A 123 1.37 8.12 -7.44
C LEU A 123 2.90 7.97 -7.53
N ARG A 124 3.45 7.90 -8.74
CA ARG A 124 4.90 7.71 -8.95
C ARG A 124 5.67 9.01 -8.83
N LEU A 125 6.71 9.05 -7.99
CA LEU A 125 7.46 10.28 -7.73
C LEU A 125 8.22 10.76 -8.96
N GLU A 126 8.72 9.89 -9.84
CA GLU A 126 9.44 10.31 -11.04
C GLU A 126 8.56 10.99 -12.10
N GLU A 127 7.23 10.94 -11.95
CA GLU A 127 6.27 11.63 -12.81
C GLU A 127 5.93 13.04 -12.32
N LEU A 128 6.41 13.39 -11.12
CA LEU A 128 6.08 14.66 -10.46
C LEU A 128 7.16 15.71 -10.70
N GLU A 129 6.74 16.97 -10.61
CA GLU A 129 7.66 18.09 -10.49
C GLU A 129 8.44 18.01 -9.18
N GLN A 130 9.72 18.42 -9.20
CA GLN A 130 10.62 18.33 -8.05
C GLN A 130 10.05 18.98 -6.77
N THR A 131 9.34 20.10 -6.91
CA THR A 131 8.71 20.80 -5.78
C THR A 131 7.67 19.94 -5.06
N LYS A 132 6.92 19.10 -5.78
CA LYS A 132 5.93 18.17 -5.21
C LYS A 132 6.64 16.98 -4.55
N ILE A 133 7.70 16.47 -5.18
CA ILE A 133 8.56 15.42 -4.62
C ILE A 133 9.14 15.87 -3.27
N ASP A 134 9.66 17.11 -3.18
CA ASP A 134 10.23 17.67 -1.96
C ASP A 134 9.20 17.78 -0.82
N LEU A 135 7.93 18.08 -1.14
CA LEU A 135 6.85 18.11 -0.16
C LEU A 135 6.49 16.72 0.36
N ILE A 136 6.52 15.70 -0.50
CA ILE A 136 6.32 14.30 -0.08
C ILE A 136 7.49 13.86 0.83
N TRP A 137 8.74 14.22 0.49
CA TRP A 137 9.87 13.94 1.37
C TRP A 137 9.82 14.70 2.70
N SER A 138 9.26 15.92 2.71
CA SER A 138 9.00 16.66 3.94
C SER A 138 8.00 15.94 4.85
N LEU A 139 7.00 15.25 4.29
CA LEU A 139 6.11 14.38 5.06
C LEU A 139 6.87 13.19 5.65
N VAL A 140 7.72 12.52 4.87
CA VAL A 140 8.53 11.39 5.37
C VAL A 140 9.46 11.86 6.49
N GLU A 141 10.15 13.00 6.33
CA GLU A 141 11.01 13.59 7.35
C GLU A 141 10.24 13.95 8.62
N ALA A 142 9.04 14.53 8.49
CA ALA A 142 8.20 14.87 9.64
C ALA A 142 7.68 13.65 10.42
N SER A 143 7.74 12.46 9.82
CA SER A 143 7.18 11.22 10.35
C SER A 143 8.21 10.31 11.01
N LEU A 144 9.47 10.37 10.58
CA LEU A 144 10.54 9.47 11.02
C LEU A 144 11.48 10.15 12.04
N SER A 145 12.37 9.36 12.64
CA SER A 145 13.55 9.93 13.32
C SER A 145 14.53 10.53 12.30
N PRO A 146 15.47 11.39 12.74
CA PRO A 146 16.55 11.86 11.89
C PRO A 146 17.36 10.71 11.26
N GLU A 147 17.71 9.69 12.04
CA GLU A 147 18.47 8.52 11.59
C GLU A 147 17.67 7.68 10.58
N GLY A 148 16.37 7.52 10.84
CA GLY A 148 15.44 6.80 9.98
C GLY A 148 15.22 7.50 8.64
N TYR A 149 15.04 8.82 8.65
CA TYR A 149 14.93 9.62 7.43
C TYR A 149 16.20 9.56 6.59
N ILE A 150 17.38 9.70 7.22
CA ILE A 150 18.67 9.55 6.54
C ILE A 150 18.81 8.16 5.92
N LYS A 151 18.40 7.11 6.64
CA LYS A 151 18.42 5.72 6.16
C LYS A 151 17.55 5.56 4.91
N VAL A 152 16.30 6.01 4.95
CA VAL A 152 15.37 5.92 3.81
C VAL A 152 15.90 6.72 2.61
N ARG A 153 16.40 7.95 2.82
CA ARG A 153 17.03 8.75 1.75
C ARG A 153 18.30 8.11 1.19
N ASN A 154 19.06 7.37 2.01
CA ASN A 154 20.23 6.66 1.54
C ASN A 154 19.86 5.39 0.75
N VAL A 155 18.72 4.74 1.04
CA VAL A 155 18.17 3.67 0.20
C VAL A 155 17.87 4.20 -1.20
N THR A 156 17.23 5.37 -1.33
CA THR A 156 16.93 5.95 -2.65
C THR A 156 18.17 6.36 -3.43
N LYS A 157 19.18 6.94 -2.75
CA LYS A 157 20.49 7.23 -3.35
C LYS A 157 21.22 5.97 -3.80
N MET A 158 21.14 4.89 -3.01
CA MET A 158 21.70 3.60 -3.40
C MET A 158 20.99 3.03 -4.63
N ASN A 159 19.67 3.22 -4.73
CA ASN A 159 18.90 2.83 -5.90
C ASN A 159 19.39 3.54 -7.18
N GLN A 160 19.62 4.85 -7.11
CA GLN A 160 20.22 5.62 -8.21
C GLN A 160 21.65 5.16 -8.54
N PHE A 161 22.45 4.89 -7.52
CA PHE A 161 23.80 4.37 -7.70
C PHE A 161 23.79 3.02 -8.45
N LEU A 162 22.92 2.10 -8.03
CA LEU A 162 22.72 0.82 -8.71
C LEU A 162 22.22 1.01 -10.14
N GLY A 163 21.29 1.94 -10.38
CA GLY A 163 20.82 2.28 -11.72
C GLY A 163 21.95 2.72 -12.64
N ASN A 164 22.87 3.55 -12.14
CA ASN A 164 24.04 3.96 -12.92
C ASN A 164 25.00 2.78 -13.17
N LEU A 165 25.22 1.95 -12.16
CA LEU A 165 26.09 0.79 -12.21
C LEU A 165 25.59 -0.27 -13.22
N ALA A 166 24.28 -0.50 -13.26
CA ALA A 166 23.61 -1.48 -14.12
C ALA A 166 23.07 -0.87 -15.42
N ASN A 167 23.43 0.39 -15.75
CA ASN A 167 22.93 1.12 -16.92
C ASN A 167 21.38 1.05 -17.06
N SER A 168 20.69 1.27 -15.95
CA SER A 168 19.25 1.08 -15.75
C SER A 168 18.60 2.29 -15.03
N SER A 169 19.19 3.48 -15.14
CA SER A 169 18.73 4.69 -14.43
C SER A 169 17.31 5.14 -14.76
N VAL A 170 16.72 4.68 -15.87
CA VAL A 170 15.32 4.94 -16.22
C VAL A 170 14.35 4.30 -15.21
N ILE A 171 14.69 3.13 -14.68
CA ILE A 171 13.84 2.34 -13.77
C ILE A 171 14.40 2.29 -12.35
N LEU A 172 15.69 2.57 -12.17
CA LEU A 172 16.40 2.63 -10.91
C LEU A 172 16.97 4.04 -10.69
N ASN A 173 16.15 4.97 -10.21
CA ASN A 173 16.57 6.31 -9.82
C ASN A 173 16.08 6.67 -8.41
N GLU A 174 16.50 7.84 -7.90
CA GLU A 174 16.11 8.29 -6.55
C GLU A 174 14.61 8.51 -6.38
N ASN A 175 13.88 8.70 -7.49
CA ASN A 175 12.46 9.00 -7.50
C ASN A 175 11.61 7.79 -7.95
N SER A 176 12.19 6.60 -8.14
CA SER A 176 11.46 5.42 -8.63
C SER A 176 10.57 4.75 -7.56
N TYR A 177 9.71 5.52 -6.90
CA TYR A 177 8.88 5.09 -5.77
C TYR A 177 7.42 5.51 -5.97
N GLY A 178 6.49 4.65 -5.53
CA GLY A 178 5.06 4.94 -5.47
C GLY A 178 4.67 5.47 -4.10
N PHE A 179 3.85 6.53 -4.08
CA PHE A 179 3.33 7.20 -2.90
C PHE A 179 1.81 7.08 -2.82
N MET A 180 1.30 6.75 -1.63
CA MET A 180 -0.14 6.71 -1.31
C MET A 180 -0.39 7.32 0.07
N ILE A 181 -1.56 7.93 0.26
CA ILE A 181 -2.13 8.39 1.52
C ILE A 181 -3.45 7.66 1.75
N PHE A 182 -3.68 7.24 2.99
CA PHE A 182 -4.88 6.53 3.43
C PHE A 182 -5.64 7.38 4.43
N GLY A 183 -6.90 7.70 4.11
CA GLY A 183 -7.74 8.60 4.89
C GLY A 183 -7.34 10.08 4.77
N VAL A 184 -7.81 10.90 5.70
CA VAL A 184 -7.59 12.35 5.70
C VAL A 184 -6.55 12.72 6.78
N PRO A 185 -5.42 13.35 6.42
CA PRO A 185 -4.41 13.74 7.39
C PRO A 185 -4.99 14.59 8.53
N SER A 186 -4.83 14.10 9.76
CA SER A 186 -5.51 14.65 10.93
C SER A 186 -4.67 14.51 12.20
N THR A 187 -4.87 15.41 13.15
CA THR A 187 -4.32 15.28 14.50
C THR A 187 -5.16 14.39 15.42
N LYS A 188 -6.37 14.01 14.98
CA LYS A 188 -7.34 13.29 15.82
C LYS A 188 -7.86 12.01 15.16
N GLN A 189 -8.13 12.06 13.86
CA GLN A 189 -8.63 10.91 13.12
C GLN A 189 -7.48 10.02 12.65
N PRO A 190 -7.71 8.71 12.50
CA PRO A 190 -6.72 7.80 11.93
C PRO A 190 -6.43 8.12 10.46
N TRP A 191 -5.16 8.07 10.08
CA TRP A 191 -4.68 8.22 8.70
C TRP A 191 -3.28 7.63 8.57
N GLY A 192 -2.83 7.42 7.34
CA GLY A 192 -1.47 6.94 7.08
C GLY A 192 -0.98 7.27 5.68
N PHE A 193 0.24 6.86 5.39
CA PHE A 193 0.81 6.91 4.06
C PHE A 193 1.72 5.72 3.82
N SER A 194 1.94 5.40 2.55
CA SER A 194 2.94 4.43 2.12
C SER A 194 3.89 5.01 1.09
N LEU A 195 5.14 4.58 1.13
CA LEU A 195 6.16 4.84 0.12
C LEU A 195 6.86 3.52 -0.21
N SER A 196 6.75 3.03 -1.44
CA SER A 196 7.31 1.73 -1.82
C SER A 196 7.95 1.72 -3.21
N GLY A 197 8.92 0.85 -3.42
CA GLY A 197 9.65 0.68 -4.67
C GLY A 197 10.86 -0.24 -4.49
N HIS A 198 11.79 -0.24 -5.44
CA HIS A 198 12.97 -1.11 -5.35
C HIS A 198 13.72 -0.86 -4.03
N HIS A 199 13.84 -1.92 -3.24
CA HIS A 199 14.43 -1.92 -1.90
C HIS A 199 13.77 -1.09 -0.79
N LEU A 200 12.56 -0.59 -0.98
CA LEU A 200 11.84 0.17 0.06
C LEU A 200 10.37 -0.23 0.12
N SER A 201 9.89 -0.49 1.33
CA SER A 201 8.47 -0.42 1.67
C SER A 201 8.37 0.27 3.02
N LEU A 202 7.70 1.41 3.06
CA LEU A 202 7.48 2.19 4.26
C LEU A 202 5.98 2.42 4.39
N ASN A 203 5.35 1.80 5.38
CA ASN A 203 3.94 2.02 5.71
C ASN A 203 3.86 2.66 7.09
N VAL A 204 3.34 3.88 7.16
CA VAL A 204 3.24 4.66 8.40
C VAL A 204 1.79 5.03 8.66
N PHE A 205 1.38 4.89 9.91
CA PHE A 205 0.03 5.20 10.34
C PHE A 205 0.04 5.99 11.64
N PHE A 206 -0.94 6.88 11.76
CA PHE A 206 -1.14 7.76 12.89
C PHE A 206 -2.56 7.65 13.39
N ILE A 207 -2.71 7.69 14.72
CA ILE A 207 -3.96 7.94 15.40
C ILE A 207 -3.67 8.76 16.65
N GLU A 208 -4.26 9.96 16.74
CA GLU A 208 -3.97 10.93 17.79
C GLU A 208 -2.46 11.16 18.00
N LYS A 209 -1.88 10.70 19.13
CA LYS A 209 -0.44 10.79 19.44
C LYS A 209 0.26 9.43 19.42
N GLN A 210 -0.35 8.44 18.79
CA GLN A 210 0.25 7.13 18.53
C GLN A 210 0.58 7.02 17.05
N MET A 211 1.70 6.34 16.76
CA MET A 211 2.02 5.93 15.41
C MET A 211 2.44 4.49 15.36
N THR A 212 2.21 3.86 14.22
CA THR A 212 2.67 2.51 13.94
C THR A 212 3.33 2.52 12.57
N ILE A 213 4.22 1.56 12.38
CA ILE A 213 4.98 1.43 11.15
C ILE A 213 5.07 -0.07 10.86
N GLY A 214 4.69 -0.48 9.66
CA GLY A 214 4.56 -1.89 9.32
C GLY A 214 3.48 -2.14 8.25
N PRO A 215 3.74 -3.03 7.27
CA PRO A 215 5.00 -3.70 7.02
C PRO A 215 6.11 -2.72 6.57
N ILE A 216 7.35 -3.02 6.92
CA ILE A 216 8.54 -2.28 6.48
C ILE A 216 9.48 -3.23 5.77
N PHE A 217 10.06 -2.72 4.69
CA PHE A 217 11.19 -3.32 4.04
C PHE A 217 12.25 -2.27 3.73
N VAL A 218 13.48 -2.52 4.12
CA VAL A 218 14.64 -1.74 3.68
C VAL A 218 15.72 -2.67 3.16
N GLY A 219 16.13 -2.44 1.93
CA GLY A 219 17.15 -3.23 1.24
C GLY A 219 18.25 -2.37 0.65
N SER A 220 19.33 -3.00 0.24
CA SER A 220 20.33 -2.36 -0.61
C SER A 220 21.13 -3.38 -1.40
N GLU A 221 21.41 -3.03 -2.64
CA GLU A 221 22.30 -3.75 -3.54
C GLU A 221 23.05 -2.73 -4.41
N PRO A 222 24.38 -2.60 -4.29
CA PRO A 222 25.21 -3.03 -3.16
C PRO A 222 24.84 -2.29 -1.86
N ASN A 223 25.52 -2.60 -0.75
CA ASN A 223 25.34 -1.91 0.54
C ASN A 223 26.32 -0.75 0.80
N ILE A 224 27.10 -0.36 -0.21
CA ILE A 224 28.06 0.75 -0.16
C ILE A 224 28.08 1.52 -1.48
N ILE A 225 28.12 2.85 -1.39
CA ILE A 225 28.44 3.73 -2.52
C ILE A 225 29.95 4.03 -2.46
N ASP A 226 30.72 3.56 -3.44
CA ASP A 226 32.18 3.69 -3.44
C ASP A 226 32.73 4.82 -4.34
N GLU A 227 31.86 5.48 -5.11
CA GLU A 227 32.20 6.59 -6.01
C GLU A 227 31.07 7.63 -6.14
N GLY A 228 31.37 8.73 -6.83
CA GLY A 228 30.40 9.81 -7.07
C GLY A 228 30.12 10.70 -5.85
N PRO A 229 29.06 11.52 -5.90
CA PRO A 229 28.78 12.55 -4.90
C PRO A 229 28.36 11.99 -3.52
N HIS A 230 27.98 10.72 -3.47
CA HIS A 230 27.53 10.04 -2.24
C HIS A 230 28.51 8.95 -1.78
N LYS A 231 29.76 9.01 -2.25
CA LYS A 231 30.83 8.09 -1.83
C LYS A 231 30.93 8.03 -0.30
N GLY A 232 30.97 6.81 0.23
CA GLY A 232 31.09 6.53 1.66
C GLY A 232 29.76 6.26 2.36
N VAL A 233 28.61 6.43 1.69
CA VAL A 233 27.33 5.95 2.22
C VAL A 233 27.38 4.43 2.34
N GLN A 234 27.10 3.92 3.54
CA GLN A 234 26.93 2.51 3.82
C GLN A 234 25.59 2.30 4.56
N LEU A 235 24.91 1.19 4.27
CA LEU A 235 23.63 0.86 4.88
C LEU A 235 23.72 -0.39 5.76
N PHE A 236 22.90 -0.40 6.82
CA PHE A 236 22.60 -1.53 7.70
C PHE A 236 23.67 -2.00 8.70
N GLN A 237 24.54 -1.10 9.11
CA GLN A 237 25.60 -1.34 10.08
C GLN A 237 25.01 -1.62 11.46
N SER A 238 23.97 -0.87 11.87
CA SER A 238 23.32 -1.03 13.17
C SER A 238 22.56 -2.35 13.28
N GLU A 239 21.78 -2.70 12.26
CA GLU A 239 21.02 -3.96 12.18
C GLU A 239 21.96 -5.17 12.21
N THR A 240 23.00 -5.14 11.36
CA THR A 240 23.98 -6.23 11.27
C THR A 240 24.76 -6.39 12.57
N SER A 241 25.23 -5.28 13.17
CA SER A 241 26.03 -5.34 14.40
C SER A 241 25.21 -5.80 15.59
N SER A 242 23.97 -5.32 15.72
CA SER A 242 23.08 -5.73 16.82
C SER A 242 22.72 -7.21 16.73
N ALA A 243 22.44 -7.71 15.52
CA ALA A 243 22.20 -9.13 15.27
C ALA A 243 23.42 -10.00 15.61
N LEU A 244 24.61 -9.59 15.17
CA LEU A 244 25.85 -10.33 15.45
C LEU A 244 26.20 -10.32 16.95
N HIS A 245 26.09 -9.18 17.64
CA HIS A 245 26.35 -9.13 19.07
C HIS A 245 25.43 -10.06 19.87
N LEU A 246 24.15 -10.18 19.48
CA LEU A 246 23.25 -11.15 20.07
C LEU A 246 23.76 -12.58 19.85
N LEU A 247 24.08 -12.95 18.60
CA LEU A 247 24.55 -14.29 18.26
C LEU A 247 25.89 -14.65 18.94
N GLU A 248 26.83 -13.71 18.99
CA GLU A 248 28.14 -13.86 19.62
C GLU A 248 28.04 -14.00 21.16
N SER A 249 26.95 -13.50 21.76
CA SER A 249 26.71 -13.63 23.20
C SER A 249 26.16 -15.00 23.63
N LEU A 250 25.70 -15.83 22.69
CA LEU A 250 25.07 -17.12 22.98
C LEU A 250 26.11 -18.19 23.38
N SER A 251 25.76 -19.04 24.34
CA SER A 251 26.54 -20.25 24.61
C SER A 251 26.48 -21.22 23.42
N PRO A 252 27.42 -22.16 23.27
CA PRO A 252 27.34 -23.19 22.23
C PRO A 252 26.00 -23.95 22.21
N GLU A 253 25.42 -24.21 23.37
CA GLU A 253 24.12 -24.90 23.53
C GLU A 253 22.94 -24.02 23.11
N GLN A 254 22.98 -22.73 23.41
CA GLN A 254 21.97 -21.76 22.95
C GLN A 254 22.08 -21.54 21.43
N LEU A 255 23.31 -21.42 20.92
CA LEU A 255 23.59 -21.24 19.49
C LEU A 255 23.09 -22.45 18.68
N ALA A 256 23.25 -23.66 19.20
CA ALA A 256 22.71 -24.87 18.59
C ALA A 256 21.18 -24.88 18.52
N GLN A 257 20.49 -24.26 19.48
CA GLN A 257 19.03 -24.17 19.50
C GLN A 257 18.48 -23.10 18.56
N VAL A 258 19.14 -21.94 18.42
CA VAL A 258 18.69 -20.91 17.46
C VAL A 258 18.93 -21.31 16.00
N ARG A 259 19.92 -22.18 15.74
CA ARG A 259 20.35 -22.54 14.40
C ARG A 259 19.35 -23.49 13.73
N GLU A 260 18.87 -23.12 12.55
CA GLU A 260 18.24 -24.07 11.63
C GLU A 260 19.33 -24.82 10.86
N ASP A 261 19.35 -26.15 11.00
CA ASP A 261 20.33 -27.01 10.33
C ASP A 261 19.90 -27.35 8.89
N VAL A 262 19.84 -26.30 8.07
CA VAL A 262 19.56 -26.38 6.63
C VAL A 262 20.64 -25.63 5.85
N PRO A 263 20.94 -26.03 4.60
CA PRO A 263 21.80 -25.25 3.72
C PRO A 263 21.36 -23.79 3.63
N TYR A 264 22.33 -22.86 3.63
CA TYR A 264 22.04 -21.43 3.60
C TYR A 264 21.38 -20.98 2.28
N HIS A 265 21.77 -21.61 1.17
CA HIS A 265 21.23 -21.35 -0.16
C HIS A 265 20.38 -22.54 -0.62
N GLN A 266 19.07 -22.34 -0.74
CA GLN A 266 18.09 -23.37 -1.12
C GLN A 266 17.07 -22.81 -2.12
N PRO A 267 17.48 -22.58 -3.38
CA PRO A 267 16.61 -21.96 -4.37
C PRO A 267 15.37 -22.80 -4.75
N ASP A 268 15.39 -24.10 -4.44
CA ASP A 268 14.29 -25.02 -4.71
C ASP A 268 13.35 -25.20 -3.49
N SER A 269 13.59 -24.50 -2.38
CA SER A 269 12.71 -24.54 -1.21
C SER A 269 11.41 -23.77 -1.47
N PRO A 270 10.23 -24.26 -1.01
CA PRO A 270 8.98 -23.50 -1.08
C PRO A 270 9.03 -22.14 -0.38
N GLU A 271 9.96 -21.98 0.56
CA GLU A 271 10.14 -20.77 1.33
C GLU A 271 10.94 -19.71 0.57
N TRP A 272 11.68 -20.13 -0.47
CA TRP A 272 12.55 -19.29 -1.27
C TRP A 272 11.86 -18.75 -2.51
N ASN A 273 12.15 -17.50 -2.88
CA ASN A 273 11.86 -16.97 -4.21
C ASN A 273 12.96 -15.99 -4.66
N VAL A 274 13.00 -15.68 -5.96
CA VAL A 274 14.07 -14.87 -6.55
C VAL A 274 14.13 -13.42 -6.03
N VAL A 275 13.01 -12.89 -5.54
CA VAL A 275 12.89 -11.48 -5.09
C VAL A 275 13.22 -11.32 -3.61
N ASP A 276 12.58 -12.13 -2.77
CA ASP A 276 12.63 -12.03 -1.30
C ASP A 276 13.61 -13.03 -0.66
N GLN A 277 14.08 -14.01 -1.44
CA GLN A 277 14.93 -15.12 -1.01
C GLN A 277 14.43 -15.78 0.26
N ARG A 278 15.08 -15.59 1.42
CA ARG A 278 14.70 -16.30 2.65
C ARG A 278 13.65 -15.57 3.49
N HIS A 279 13.22 -14.38 3.12
CA HIS A 279 12.18 -13.66 3.85
C HIS A 279 10.87 -14.43 3.85
N ARG A 280 10.35 -14.69 5.05
CA ARG A 280 9.10 -15.40 5.27
C ARG A 280 7.90 -14.48 5.09
N ALA A 281 8.02 -13.23 5.55
CA ALA A 281 7.00 -12.19 5.42
C ALA A 281 7.40 -11.11 4.39
N GLY A 282 7.95 -11.55 3.25
CA GLY A 282 8.26 -10.70 2.10
C GLY A 282 7.02 -10.11 1.40
N ALA A 283 7.21 -9.56 0.19
CA ALA A 283 6.15 -8.90 -0.54
C ALA A 283 4.92 -9.82 -0.73
N CYS A 284 3.72 -9.27 -0.52
CA CYS A 284 2.44 -9.99 -0.65
C CYS A 284 2.28 -11.26 0.23
N ARG A 285 3.10 -11.43 1.28
CA ARG A 285 3.03 -12.51 2.27
C ARG A 285 2.55 -12.04 3.65
N ASP A 286 1.63 -11.10 3.67
CA ASP A 286 1.11 -10.44 4.87
C ASP A 286 0.11 -11.29 5.69
N ASN A 287 -0.32 -12.44 5.15
CA ASN A 287 -1.15 -13.46 5.82
C ASN A 287 -0.41 -14.77 6.13
N VAL A 288 0.92 -14.78 6.03
CA VAL A 288 1.72 -16.00 6.18
C VAL A 288 1.62 -16.59 7.60
N VAL A 289 1.59 -17.93 7.67
CA VAL A 289 1.74 -18.67 8.93
C VAL A 289 3.21 -19.07 9.08
N ILE A 290 3.86 -18.61 10.15
CA ILE A 290 5.26 -18.89 10.45
C ILE A 290 5.33 -19.49 11.86
N PRO A 291 5.46 -20.81 12.00
CA PRO A 291 5.62 -21.44 13.32
C PRO A 291 6.81 -20.88 14.10
N TYR A 292 6.64 -20.70 15.40
CA TYR A 292 7.76 -20.37 16.29
C TYR A 292 8.81 -21.47 16.25
N GLN A 293 10.07 -21.07 16.10
CA GLN A 293 11.21 -21.97 15.96
C GLN A 293 12.45 -21.37 16.60
N GLY A 294 13.33 -22.25 17.08
CA GLY A 294 14.61 -21.87 17.68
C GLY A 294 14.52 -21.65 19.19
N LEU A 295 15.28 -20.69 19.71
CA LEU A 295 15.39 -20.46 21.16
C LEU A 295 14.37 -19.41 21.63
N VAL A 296 13.59 -19.75 22.65
CA VAL A 296 12.69 -18.80 23.32
C VAL A 296 13.48 -17.81 24.19
N ALA A 297 13.10 -16.55 24.18
CA ALA A 297 13.85 -15.46 24.82
C ALA A 297 13.92 -15.58 26.35
N THR A 298 12.99 -16.29 27.00
CA THR A 298 13.08 -16.58 28.44
C THR A 298 14.21 -17.52 28.82
N SER A 299 14.81 -18.23 27.85
CA SER A 299 15.99 -19.09 28.05
C SER A 299 17.32 -18.33 27.94
N LEU A 300 17.27 -17.02 27.66
CA LEU A 300 18.41 -16.12 27.62
C LEU A 300 18.68 -15.51 29.01
N SER A 301 19.94 -15.13 29.27
CA SER A 301 20.26 -14.27 30.42
C SER A 301 19.63 -12.89 30.27
N VAL A 302 19.59 -12.10 31.35
CA VAL A 302 19.05 -10.74 31.31
C VAL A 302 19.83 -9.87 30.31
N GLU A 303 21.14 -10.00 30.28
CA GLU A 303 22.02 -9.28 29.36
C GLU A 303 21.77 -9.67 27.90
N GLN A 304 21.57 -10.97 27.64
CA GLN A 304 21.21 -11.48 26.31
C GLN A 304 19.81 -11.03 25.87
N GLN A 305 18.85 -10.92 26.80
CA GLN A 305 17.53 -10.34 26.51
C GLN A 305 17.64 -8.86 26.12
N ASP A 306 18.52 -8.09 26.78
CA ASP A 306 18.75 -6.70 26.41
C ASP A 306 19.42 -6.56 25.02
N LEU A 307 20.33 -7.48 24.66
CA LEU A 307 20.86 -7.57 23.28
C LEU A 307 19.77 -7.91 22.26
N LEU A 308 18.87 -8.84 22.58
CA LEU A 308 17.70 -9.14 21.74
C LEU A 308 16.84 -7.89 21.50
N LEU A 309 16.56 -7.14 22.55
CA LEU A 309 15.77 -5.91 22.44
C LEU A 309 16.50 -4.82 21.66
N SER A 310 17.84 -4.79 21.69
CA SER A 310 18.64 -3.89 20.84
C SER A 310 18.46 -4.18 19.34
N VAL A 311 18.23 -5.44 18.95
CA VAL A 311 17.89 -5.79 17.56
C VAL A 311 16.55 -5.16 17.14
N VAL A 312 15.57 -5.10 18.06
CA VAL A 312 14.27 -4.45 17.81
C VAL A 312 14.43 -2.95 17.56
N GLU A 313 15.38 -2.30 18.22
CA GLU A 313 15.63 -0.86 18.08
C GLU A 313 16.54 -0.51 16.89
N ALA A 314 17.30 -1.48 16.35
CA ALA A 314 18.41 -1.26 15.42
C ALA A 314 18.02 -0.60 14.08
N PHE A 315 16.74 -0.70 13.69
CA PHE A 315 16.21 -0.05 12.50
C PHE A 315 16.11 1.47 12.66
N GLN A 316 15.88 1.94 13.88
CA GLN A 316 15.84 3.37 14.24
C GLN A 316 14.89 4.23 13.39
N LEU A 317 13.91 3.65 12.69
CA LEU A 317 13.03 4.40 11.78
C LEU A 317 12.07 5.34 12.52
N LEU A 318 11.61 4.90 13.70
CA LEU A 318 10.64 5.64 14.51
C LEU A 318 11.28 6.78 15.28
N PRO A 319 10.57 7.90 15.49
CA PRO A 319 10.93 8.91 16.47
C PRO A 319 11.14 8.29 17.86
N GLN A 320 11.99 8.90 18.68
CA GLN A 320 12.49 8.31 19.93
C GLN A 320 11.37 7.81 20.87
N LYS A 321 10.27 8.57 21.03
CA LYS A 321 9.18 8.21 21.94
C LYS A 321 8.37 7.00 21.45
N PRO A 322 7.86 6.98 20.20
CA PRO A 322 7.30 5.76 19.62
C PRO A 322 8.25 4.55 19.64
N LEU A 323 9.54 4.75 19.33
CA LEU A 323 10.53 3.66 19.28
C LEU A 323 10.66 2.93 20.63
N GLN A 324 10.70 3.68 21.73
CA GLN A 324 10.84 3.13 23.09
C GLN A 324 9.73 2.14 23.49
N HIS A 325 8.58 2.16 22.81
CA HIS A 325 7.48 1.26 23.13
C HIS A 325 7.65 -0.15 22.57
N TYR A 326 8.35 -0.33 21.45
CA TYR A 326 8.49 -1.65 20.83
C TYR A 326 9.26 -2.64 21.70
N PRO A 327 10.43 -2.30 22.25
CA PRO A 327 11.13 -3.18 23.20
C PRO A 327 10.31 -3.49 24.45
N GLN A 328 9.54 -2.52 24.94
CA GLN A 328 8.66 -2.71 26.10
C GLN A 328 7.52 -3.69 25.79
N LEU A 329 6.95 -3.64 24.58
CA LEU A 329 5.96 -4.61 24.12
C LEU A 329 6.58 -6.00 24.01
N VAL A 330 7.73 -6.13 23.33
CA VAL A 330 8.44 -7.42 23.20
C VAL A 330 8.80 -8.00 24.57
N ARG A 331 9.21 -7.16 25.53
CA ARG A 331 9.54 -7.60 26.89
C ARG A 331 8.35 -8.27 27.61
N LYS A 332 7.11 -7.88 27.31
CA LYS A 332 5.90 -8.53 27.86
C LYS A 332 5.68 -9.93 27.27
N TYR A 333 6.20 -10.19 26.07
CA TYR A 333 6.01 -11.43 25.32
C TYR A 333 7.30 -12.23 25.15
N LEU A 334 8.30 -12.09 26.03
CA LEU A 334 9.54 -12.87 25.94
C LEU A 334 9.30 -14.39 25.98
N HIS A 335 8.26 -14.83 26.69
CA HIS A 335 7.85 -16.24 26.76
C HIS A 335 7.33 -16.79 25.43
N GLU A 336 7.03 -15.91 24.47
CA GLU A 336 6.56 -16.22 23.12
C GLU A 336 7.41 -15.50 22.06
N THR A 337 8.63 -15.10 22.42
CA THR A 337 9.59 -14.47 21.50
C THR A 337 10.69 -15.47 21.19
N TYR A 338 10.88 -15.77 19.91
CA TYR A 338 11.81 -16.78 19.45
C TYR A 338 12.88 -16.18 18.54
N ILE A 339 14.10 -16.70 18.67
CA ILE A 339 15.23 -16.40 17.79
C ILE A 339 15.50 -17.61 16.91
N THR A 340 15.55 -17.38 15.60
CA THR A 340 15.97 -18.35 14.60
C THR A 340 17.09 -17.79 13.74
N TYR A 341 18.03 -18.63 13.33
CA TYR A 341 19.23 -18.22 12.62
C TYR A 341 19.66 -19.25 11.56
N LYS A 342 20.17 -18.77 10.41
CA LYS A 342 20.81 -19.57 9.35
C LYS A 342 22.13 -18.93 8.91
N GLY A 343 23.07 -19.76 8.46
CA GLY A 343 24.33 -19.33 7.85
C GLY A 343 25.50 -19.33 8.82
N SER A 344 26.52 -18.52 8.53
CA SER A 344 27.70 -18.33 9.38
C SER A 344 27.69 -16.96 10.04
N HIS A 345 28.21 -16.84 11.27
CA HIS A 345 28.08 -15.64 12.12
C HIS A 345 29.42 -14.91 12.28
N GLY A 346 30.40 -15.17 11.41
CA GLY A 346 31.58 -14.33 11.32
C GLY A 346 31.22 -12.92 10.85
N HIS A 347 32.02 -11.92 11.24
CA HIS A 347 31.79 -10.52 10.87
C HIS A 347 31.63 -10.28 9.36
N ASN A 348 32.17 -11.14 8.49
CA ASN A 348 32.06 -11.03 7.03
C ASN A 348 31.16 -12.10 6.39
N ASP A 349 30.53 -12.95 7.19
CA ASP A 349 29.76 -14.08 6.69
C ASP A 349 28.28 -13.71 6.45
N PRO A 350 27.66 -14.18 5.37
CA PRO A 350 26.23 -14.00 5.18
C PRO A 350 25.44 -14.81 6.21
N PHE A 351 24.42 -14.17 6.78
CA PHE A 351 23.49 -14.82 7.69
C PHE A 351 22.05 -14.33 7.48
N TYR A 352 21.13 -15.17 7.93
CA TYR A 352 19.73 -14.86 8.13
C TYR A 352 19.41 -14.94 9.64
N LEU A 353 18.80 -13.90 10.18
CA LEU A 353 18.28 -13.88 11.56
C LEU A 353 16.78 -13.55 11.51
N ARG A 354 15.99 -14.34 12.24
CA ARG A 354 14.58 -14.05 12.50
C ARG A 354 14.35 -13.90 14.00
N LEU A 355 13.76 -12.77 14.39
CA LEU A 355 13.19 -12.57 15.72
C LEU A 355 11.68 -12.50 15.55
N GLN A 356 10.97 -13.44 16.14
CA GLN A 356 9.52 -13.54 15.99
C GLN A 356 8.85 -13.54 17.36
N SER A 357 7.88 -12.65 17.54
CA SER A 357 7.02 -12.57 18.73
C SER A 357 5.57 -12.30 18.29
N PRO A 358 4.60 -12.31 19.21
CA PRO A 358 3.25 -11.84 18.91
C PRO A 358 3.20 -10.41 18.37
N VAL A 359 4.14 -9.54 18.76
CA VAL A 359 4.06 -8.08 18.53
C VAL A 359 5.07 -7.53 17.52
N VAL A 360 6.11 -8.28 17.17
CA VAL A 360 7.10 -7.95 16.12
C VAL A 360 7.57 -9.20 15.40
N LEU A 361 7.86 -9.06 14.11
CA LEU A 361 8.59 -10.01 13.28
C LEU A 361 9.72 -9.25 12.59
N ILE A 362 10.95 -9.62 12.88
CA ILE A 362 12.15 -9.03 12.29
C ILE A 362 12.88 -10.10 11.51
N GLU A 363 13.23 -9.78 10.28
CA GLU A 363 14.05 -10.63 9.42
C GLU A 363 15.24 -9.80 8.91
N ILE A 364 16.44 -10.31 9.09
CA ILE A 364 17.69 -9.73 8.55
C ILE A 364 18.32 -10.80 7.68
N ASP A 365 18.38 -10.59 6.37
CA ASP A 365 18.90 -11.56 5.40
C ASP A 365 20.02 -10.96 4.54
N HIS A 366 21.20 -11.57 4.61
CA HIS A 366 22.28 -11.30 3.67
C HIS A 366 22.15 -12.25 2.48
N HIS A 367 21.93 -11.72 1.29
CA HIS A 367 21.62 -12.59 0.16
C HIS A 367 22.17 -12.11 -1.16
N THR A 368 22.05 -12.95 -2.19
CA THR A 368 22.61 -12.65 -3.52
C THR A 368 21.83 -11.53 -4.21
N GLY A 369 22.54 -10.70 -4.96
CA GLY A 369 21.92 -9.61 -5.72
C GLY A 369 21.07 -10.08 -6.90
N ILE A 370 20.17 -9.22 -7.36
CA ILE A 370 19.40 -9.40 -8.62
C ILE A 370 20.16 -8.77 -9.80
N TYR A 371 20.90 -7.68 -9.55
CA TYR A 371 21.72 -6.97 -10.55
C TYR A 371 23.21 -7.32 -10.45
N VAL A 372 23.65 -7.79 -9.28
CA VAL A 372 25.01 -8.21 -8.97
C VAL A 372 24.98 -9.72 -8.67
N SER A 373 25.41 -10.51 -9.65
CA SER A 373 25.57 -11.97 -9.58
C SER A 373 26.61 -12.35 -8.52
N ASN A 374 26.21 -13.09 -7.49
CA ASN A 374 27.18 -13.64 -6.52
C ASN A 374 27.37 -15.12 -6.82
N ASN A 375 28.38 -15.46 -7.64
CA ASN A 375 28.77 -16.86 -7.87
C ASN A 375 29.60 -17.47 -6.72
N SER A 376 29.81 -16.74 -5.61
CA SER A 376 30.50 -17.29 -4.44
C SER A 376 29.77 -16.97 -3.14
N ASP A 377 29.54 -18.02 -2.33
CA ASP A 377 28.82 -18.00 -1.05
C ASP A 377 29.49 -17.19 0.07
N ARG A 378 30.54 -16.41 -0.23
CA ARG A 378 31.50 -15.89 0.77
C ARG A 378 31.48 -14.37 0.98
N GLN A 379 30.59 -13.60 0.35
CA GLN A 379 30.67 -12.13 0.40
C GLN A 379 29.33 -11.45 0.78
N LYS A 380 29.35 -10.65 1.86
CA LYS A 380 28.28 -9.70 2.23
C LYS A 380 28.22 -8.55 1.21
N LYS A 381 27.28 -8.61 0.26
CA LYS A 381 27.14 -7.58 -0.78
C LYS A 381 25.75 -6.97 -0.90
N ARG A 382 24.73 -7.67 -0.42
CA ARG A 382 23.34 -7.21 -0.30
C ARG A 382 22.81 -7.64 1.07
N LEU A 383 22.14 -6.72 1.74
CA LEU A 383 21.38 -6.98 2.94
C LEU A 383 19.96 -6.48 2.72
N LEU A 384 19.01 -7.32 3.08
CA LEU A 384 17.62 -6.95 3.28
C LEU A 384 17.31 -7.05 4.76
N ALA A 385 16.63 -6.03 5.29
CA ALA A 385 16.09 -6.04 6.63
C ALA A 385 14.59 -5.70 6.55
N GLY A 386 13.76 -6.66 6.94
CA GLY A 386 12.33 -6.51 7.10
C GLY A 386 11.96 -6.37 8.57
N LEU A 387 11.07 -5.42 8.88
CA LEU A 387 10.40 -5.33 10.17
C LEU A 387 8.89 -5.29 9.89
N GLY A 388 8.21 -6.38 10.27
CA GLY A 388 6.77 -6.48 10.30
C GLY A 388 6.25 -6.37 11.74
N CYS A 389 5.04 -5.84 11.89
CA CYS A 389 4.29 -5.86 13.15
C CYS A 389 3.15 -6.88 12.99
N PRO A 390 3.33 -8.15 13.42
CA PRO A 390 2.32 -9.19 13.28
C PRO A 390 0.99 -8.73 13.88
N ASN A 391 -0.09 -8.91 13.11
CA ASN A 391 -1.46 -8.65 13.56
C ASN A 391 -1.76 -7.20 14.01
N GLN A 392 -0.88 -6.24 13.71
CA GLN A 392 -1.18 -4.82 13.91
C GLN A 392 -2.12 -4.34 12.79
N ARG A 393 -3.40 -4.70 12.90
CA ARG A 393 -4.43 -4.13 12.05
C ARG A 393 -4.54 -2.65 12.39
N LEU A 394 -4.27 -1.78 11.41
CA LEU A 394 -4.40 -0.32 11.47
C LEU A 394 -5.77 0.16 12.02
N GLN A 395 -6.78 -0.72 12.00
CA GLN A 395 -8.16 -0.44 12.41
C GLN A 395 -8.54 -0.94 13.82
N GLY A 396 -7.72 -1.79 14.47
CA GLY A 396 -8.08 -2.45 15.73
C GLY A 396 -8.23 -1.48 16.91
N ALA A 397 -7.41 -0.44 16.96
CA ALA A 397 -7.44 0.58 18.03
C ALA A 397 -8.62 1.55 17.92
N ALA A 398 -9.30 1.63 16.77
CA ALA A 398 -10.42 2.56 16.55
C ALA A 398 -11.79 1.98 16.99
N ARG A 399 -11.87 0.70 17.35
CA ARG A 399 -13.15 0.03 17.68
C ARG A 399 -13.43 -0.15 19.18
N THR A 400 -12.50 0.19 20.07
CA THR A 400 -12.63 -0.09 21.52
C THR A 400 -12.95 1.11 22.42
N GLY A 401 -13.16 2.30 21.85
CA GLY A 401 -13.57 3.49 22.60
C GLY A 401 -15.08 3.61 22.81
N GLU A 402 -15.71 2.72 23.58
CA GLU A 402 -17.05 3.00 24.13
C GLU A 402 -16.91 3.96 25.33
N SER A 403 -17.39 5.19 25.17
CA SER A 403 -17.83 6.01 26.30
C SER A 403 -19.18 6.66 26.01
N SER A 404 -20.02 6.63 27.02
CA SER A 404 -21.47 6.84 27.05
C SER A 404 -21.90 8.33 27.10
N GLN A 405 -22.63 8.79 26.06
CA GLN A 405 -23.78 9.75 25.98
C GLN A 405 -23.83 11.06 26.84
N PRO A 406 -24.78 12.02 26.60
CA PRO A 406 -25.29 12.65 25.37
C PRO A 406 -25.40 14.22 25.46
N ASN A 407 -25.43 14.95 24.33
CA ASN A 407 -26.41 16.02 24.02
C ASN A 407 -26.10 16.82 22.75
N SER A 408 -27.17 17.40 22.23
CA SER A 408 -27.47 17.79 20.86
C SER A 408 -27.31 19.28 20.56
N ASN A 409 -26.90 19.58 19.31
CA ASN A 409 -27.54 20.53 18.37
C ASN A 409 -27.43 22.05 18.62
N GLN A 410 -26.76 22.77 17.70
CA GLN A 410 -27.28 23.92 16.93
C GLN A 410 -26.15 24.72 16.28
N TYR A 411 -25.80 24.46 15.01
CA TYR A 411 -25.22 25.50 14.13
C TYR A 411 -25.32 25.16 12.62
N TRP A 412 -26.50 24.69 12.18
CA TRP A 412 -26.84 24.57 10.75
C TRP A 412 -27.52 25.83 10.17
N LYS A 413 -27.22 27.06 10.63
CA LYS A 413 -28.08 28.21 10.30
C LYS A 413 -27.46 29.53 9.82
N LYS A 414 -26.33 29.51 9.10
CA LYS A 414 -26.00 30.57 8.12
C LYS A 414 -25.27 29.94 6.92
N ILE A 415 -26.02 29.36 5.97
CA ILE A 415 -26.24 29.93 4.61
C ILE A 415 -24.87 30.14 3.91
N GLY A 416 -24.43 29.30 2.98
CA GLY A 416 -25.23 28.57 1.99
C GLY A 416 -25.74 29.53 0.92
N HIS A 417 -24.84 30.25 0.24
CA HIS A 417 -25.08 30.86 -1.07
C HIS A 417 -23.75 31.20 -1.76
N ALA A 418 -23.56 30.65 -2.97
CA ALA A 418 -22.43 30.77 -3.90
C ALA A 418 -21.17 30.01 -3.45
N ILE A 419 -20.88 28.79 -3.89
CA ILE A 419 -20.83 28.29 -5.27
C ILE A 419 -21.33 26.84 -5.25
N ASP A 420 -22.64 26.73 -5.38
CA ASP A 420 -23.42 25.49 -5.56
C ASP A 420 -23.94 25.46 -7.01
N ARG A 421 -23.11 25.96 -7.94
CA ARG A 421 -23.43 25.98 -9.37
C ARG A 421 -22.40 25.13 -10.09
N ILE A 422 -22.89 23.95 -10.49
CA ILE A 422 -22.35 23.06 -11.50
C ILE A 422 -21.27 22.12 -10.94
N CYS A 423 -21.67 20.89 -10.59
CA CYS A 423 -20.98 19.63 -10.92
C CYS A 423 -21.45 18.48 -10.03
N SER A 424 -22.40 17.67 -10.50
CA SER A 424 -22.61 16.30 -9.98
C SER A 424 -23.65 15.52 -10.80
N LEU A 425 -23.38 15.25 -12.08
CA LEU A 425 -24.31 14.41 -12.87
C LEU A 425 -23.62 13.32 -13.71
N GLN A 426 -22.43 12.88 -13.33
CA GLN A 426 -21.61 12.05 -14.22
C GLN A 426 -20.70 11.02 -13.54
N ARG A 427 -21.14 10.51 -12.39
CA ARG A 427 -20.70 9.18 -11.90
C ARG A 427 -21.40 8.04 -12.64
N CYS A 428 -21.80 8.23 -13.90
CA CYS A 428 -22.84 7.42 -14.55
C CYS A 428 -22.42 6.00 -14.96
N LEU A 429 -21.18 5.55 -14.73
CA LEU A 429 -20.77 4.18 -15.06
C LEU A 429 -19.87 3.47 -14.03
N TRP A 430 -19.63 4.04 -12.83
CA TRP A 430 -18.83 3.36 -11.80
C TRP A 430 -19.63 2.87 -10.58
N PHE A 431 -20.89 3.28 -10.44
CA PHE A 431 -21.73 2.90 -9.31
C PHE A 431 -23.09 2.35 -9.77
N LEU A 432 -23.04 1.33 -10.63
CA LEU A 432 -24.08 0.31 -10.64
C LEU A 432 -24.01 -0.46 -9.31
N HIS A 433 -24.52 0.19 -8.27
CA HIS A 433 -25.57 -0.37 -7.44
C HIS A 433 -25.26 -1.46 -6.38
N GLN A 434 -24.06 -2.03 -6.29
CA GLN A 434 -23.84 -3.14 -5.35
C GLN A 434 -23.31 -2.78 -3.95
N SER A 435 -22.60 -1.67 -3.73
CA SER A 435 -21.77 -1.60 -2.50
C SER A 435 -22.45 -1.06 -1.22
N VAL A 436 -23.59 -0.37 -1.29
CA VAL A 436 -24.20 0.24 -0.08
C VAL A 436 -25.43 -0.53 0.39
N LEU A 437 -26.23 -1.09 -0.52
CA LEU A 437 -27.45 -1.82 -0.17
C LEU A 437 -27.19 -3.30 0.11
N GLU A 438 -26.24 -3.96 -0.57
CA GLU A 438 -25.89 -5.36 -0.28
C GLU A 438 -24.93 -5.51 0.92
N CYS A 439 -24.06 -4.54 1.19
CA CYS A 439 -23.08 -4.65 2.28
C CYS A 439 -23.63 -4.34 3.68
N GLN A 440 -24.83 -3.76 3.82
CA GLN A 440 -25.29 -3.23 5.13
C GLN A 440 -26.62 -3.78 5.64
N ALA A 441 -27.39 -4.48 4.81
CA ALA A 441 -28.65 -5.12 5.20
C ALA A 441 -28.48 -6.22 6.29
N GLY A 442 -27.24 -6.65 6.59
CA GLY A 442 -26.91 -7.62 7.65
C GLY A 442 -26.06 -7.07 8.79
N THR A 443 -25.82 -5.76 8.88
CA THR A 443 -24.93 -5.19 9.92
C THR A 443 -25.66 -4.97 11.24
N ALA A 444 -24.98 -5.25 12.36
CA ALA A 444 -25.54 -5.10 13.72
C ALA A 444 -25.86 -3.64 14.12
N LYS A 445 -25.40 -2.65 13.34
CA LYS A 445 -25.66 -1.23 13.52
C LYS A 445 -25.94 -0.58 12.15
N PRO A 446 -27.19 -0.59 11.65
CA PRO A 446 -27.51 -0.02 10.35
C PRO A 446 -27.27 1.51 10.33
N PRO A 447 -26.90 2.09 9.18
CA PRO A 447 -26.73 3.54 9.04
C PRO A 447 -28.04 4.26 9.38
N ARG A 448 -27.93 5.37 10.13
CA ARG A 448 -29.10 6.16 10.54
C ARG A 448 -29.70 6.98 9.40
N ALA A 449 -28.93 7.29 8.36
CA ALA A 449 -29.36 7.94 7.14
C ALA A 449 -28.37 7.61 6.02
N ILE A 450 -28.86 7.50 4.79
CA ILE A 450 -28.05 7.37 3.57
C ILE A 450 -28.31 8.61 2.72
N LEU A 451 -27.25 9.34 2.36
CA LEU A 451 -27.33 10.47 1.44
C LEU A 451 -26.99 9.96 0.04
N ASP A 452 -27.99 9.95 -0.84
CA ASP A 452 -27.83 9.62 -2.24
C ASP A 452 -28.12 10.85 -3.10
N LEU A 453 -27.12 11.28 -3.86
CA LEU A 453 -27.18 12.42 -4.75
C LEU A 453 -27.09 11.94 -6.19
N PHE A 454 -28.15 12.17 -6.97
CA PHE A 454 -28.24 11.87 -8.40
C PHE A 454 -28.13 10.37 -8.78
N GLY A 455 -28.40 9.45 -7.85
CA GLY A 455 -28.50 8.02 -8.14
C GLY A 455 -29.70 7.69 -9.05
N MET A 456 -29.44 6.97 -10.15
CA MET A 456 -30.48 6.47 -11.05
C MET A 456 -31.24 5.32 -10.36
N LYS A 457 -32.59 5.34 -10.40
CA LYS A 457 -33.47 4.35 -9.77
C LYS A 457 -34.75 4.21 -10.56
N ASP A 458 -35.49 3.12 -10.36
CA ASP A 458 -36.73 2.84 -11.10
C ASP A 458 -36.41 2.72 -12.60
N PHE A 459 -35.54 1.77 -12.95
CA PHE A 459 -35.11 1.50 -14.33
C PHE A 459 -36.26 1.04 -15.23
N LYS A 460 -37.46 0.84 -14.68
CA LYS A 460 -38.68 0.63 -15.45
C LYS A 460 -39.28 1.94 -15.97
N ASP A 461 -38.86 3.09 -15.46
CA ASP A 461 -39.39 4.38 -15.91
C ASP A 461 -39.02 4.65 -17.39
N PRO A 462 -40.00 5.03 -18.23
CA PRO A 462 -39.78 5.27 -19.66
C PRO A 462 -38.73 6.35 -19.97
N SER A 463 -38.42 7.24 -19.03
CA SER A 463 -37.42 8.31 -19.22
C SER A 463 -36.03 7.76 -19.55
N TYR A 464 -35.63 6.60 -19.00
CA TYR A 464 -34.33 5.97 -19.29
C TYR A 464 -34.19 5.45 -20.72
N TYR A 465 -35.32 5.27 -21.41
CA TYR A 465 -35.40 4.76 -22.78
C TYR A 465 -35.76 5.85 -23.79
N THR A 466 -35.95 7.08 -23.31
CA THR A 466 -36.29 8.23 -24.13
C THR A 466 -35.02 8.95 -24.58
N PRO A 467 -34.83 9.21 -25.89
CA PRO A 467 -33.71 10.00 -26.40
C PRO A 467 -33.51 11.34 -25.67
N ALA A 468 -32.34 11.51 -25.05
CA ALA A 468 -31.99 12.74 -24.34
C ALA A 468 -31.61 13.88 -25.31
N LYS A 469 -32.11 15.09 -25.03
CA LYS A 469 -31.75 16.31 -25.79
C LYS A 469 -30.52 16.98 -25.16
N LEU A 470 -29.34 16.48 -25.49
CA LEU A 470 -28.07 17.00 -24.98
C LEU A 470 -27.50 18.09 -25.90
N PRO A 471 -26.95 19.19 -25.36
CA PRO A 471 -26.40 20.33 -26.14
C PRO A 471 -24.97 20.06 -26.63
N VAL A 472 -24.74 18.89 -27.23
CA VAL A 472 -23.47 18.46 -27.82
C VAL A 472 -23.76 17.67 -29.09
N GLU A 473 -22.88 17.75 -30.09
CA GLU A 473 -23.03 16.95 -31.31
C GLU A 473 -23.01 15.45 -31.01
N THR A 474 -23.64 14.65 -31.88
CA THR A 474 -23.61 13.19 -31.70
C THR A 474 -22.21 12.69 -32.07
N PRO A 475 -21.49 12.02 -31.15
CA PRO A 475 -20.14 11.54 -31.44
C PRO A 475 -20.11 10.54 -32.59
N ASP A 476 -19.00 10.52 -33.33
CA ASP A 476 -18.77 9.57 -34.42
C ASP A 476 -18.79 8.11 -33.92
N GLN A 477 -19.45 7.22 -34.67
CA GLN A 477 -19.65 5.84 -34.23
C GLN A 477 -18.35 5.03 -34.21
N ALA A 478 -17.43 5.27 -35.15
CA ALA A 478 -16.15 4.57 -35.16
C ALA A 478 -15.28 4.97 -33.95
N PHE A 479 -15.42 6.21 -33.48
CA PHE A 479 -14.82 6.68 -32.24
C PHE A 479 -15.49 6.09 -30.99
N VAL A 480 -16.83 6.08 -30.94
CA VAL A 480 -17.62 5.46 -29.87
C VAL A 480 -17.27 3.98 -29.68
N ASP A 481 -17.12 3.22 -30.77
CA ASP A 481 -16.84 1.79 -30.74
C ASP A 481 -15.43 1.45 -30.23
N GLN A 482 -14.53 2.44 -30.10
CA GLN A 482 -13.23 2.23 -29.49
C GLN A 482 -13.33 1.83 -28.01
N VAL A 483 -14.44 2.14 -27.33
CA VAL A 483 -14.66 1.72 -25.94
C VAL A 483 -14.57 0.19 -25.78
N TYR A 484 -15.02 -0.58 -26.76
CA TYR A 484 -14.99 -2.05 -26.72
C TYR A 484 -13.60 -2.64 -27.00
N LYS A 485 -12.64 -1.81 -27.41
CA LYS A 485 -11.24 -2.20 -27.66
C LYS A 485 -10.34 -1.97 -26.45
N GLN A 486 -10.85 -1.32 -25.40
CA GLN A 486 -10.09 -1.06 -24.18
C GLN A 486 -10.07 -2.32 -23.29
N VAL A 487 -8.88 -2.92 -23.12
CA VAL A 487 -8.66 -4.12 -22.31
C VAL A 487 -7.47 -3.88 -21.37
N PRO A 488 -7.65 -3.96 -20.04
CA PRO A 488 -8.94 -4.15 -19.36
C PRO A 488 -9.87 -2.94 -19.58
N PRO A 489 -11.19 -3.10 -19.43
CA PRO A 489 -12.10 -1.95 -19.44
C PRO A 489 -11.64 -0.94 -18.39
N PRO A 490 -11.50 0.36 -18.72
CA PRO A 490 -11.02 1.35 -17.77
C PRO A 490 -11.95 1.37 -16.56
N LEU A 491 -11.37 1.25 -15.37
CA LEU A 491 -12.10 1.31 -14.11
C LEU A 491 -12.30 2.77 -13.67
N ASP A 492 -11.55 3.70 -14.24
CA ASP A 492 -11.64 5.13 -14.01
C ASP A 492 -12.41 5.85 -15.13
N ALA A 493 -13.17 6.86 -14.76
CA ALA A 493 -13.77 7.80 -15.71
C ALA A 493 -13.96 9.15 -15.02
N LEU A 494 -13.29 10.17 -15.54
CA LEU A 494 -13.68 11.54 -15.24
C LEU A 494 -15.11 11.78 -15.77
N PRO A 495 -15.92 12.58 -15.06
CA PRO A 495 -17.19 13.05 -15.58
C PRO A 495 -17.02 13.59 -17.02
N PRO A 496 -17.83 13.19 -18.02
CA PRO A 496 -17.97 13.92 -19.30
C PRO A 496 -18.36 15.41 -19.19
N PHE A 497 -18.05 16.16 -18.14
CA PHE A 497 -18.47 17.54 -17.89
C PHE A 497 -17.17 18.29 -17.63
N SER A 498 -16.83 19.16 -18.56
CA SER A 498 -15.79 20.14 -18.40
C SER A 498 -16.42 21.49 -18.01
N PRO A 499 -15.61 22.48 -17.61
CA PRO A 499 -16.07 23.86 -17.45
C PRO A 499 -16.76 24.46 -18.69
N THR A 500 -16.60 23.84 -19.87
CA THR A 500 -17.15 24.29 -21.15
C THR A 500 -18.34 23.46 -21.66
N GLY A 501 -18.75 22.40 -20.93
CA GLY A 501 -19.93 21.60 -21.28
C GLY A 501 -19.66 20.09 -21.29
N LEU A 502 -20.45 19.36 -22.07
CA LEU A 502 -20.28 17.91 -22.21
C LEU A 502 -19.01 17.59 -23.02
N ASP A 503 -18.03 16.97 -22.38
CA ASP A 503 -16.80 16.50 -23.00
C ASP A 503 -17.00 15.13 -23.65
N THR A 504 -16.91 15.07 -24.98
CA THR A 504 -16.96 13.83 -25.77
C THR A 504 -15.61 13.46 -26.36
N SER A 505 -14.50 14.01 -25.84
CA SER A 505 -13.15 13.78 -26.36
C SER A 505 -12.59 12.40 -26.05
N THR A 506 -13.22 11.64 -25.14
CA THR A 506 -12.83 10.27 -24.82
C THR A 506 -13.85 9.26 -25.37
N PRO A 507 -13.43 8.06 -25.82
CA PRO A 507 -14.34 7.04 -26.35
C PRO A 507 -15.48 6.66 -25.39
N ARG A 508 -15.20 6.60 -24.08
CA ARG A 508 -16.20 6.25 -23.05
C ARG A 508 -17.25 7.35 -22.88
N ASN A 509 -16.82 8.61 -22.84
CA ASN A 509 -17.73 9.76 -22.74
C ASN A 509 -18.56 9.91 -24.01
N ALA A 510 -17.92 9.74 -25.17
CA ALA A 510 -18.59 9.68 -26.46
C ALA A 510 -19.65 8.56 -26.48
N TRP A 511 -19.31 7.36 -26.00
CA TRP A 511 -20.25 6.25 -25.88
C TRP A 511 -21.44 6.59 -24.97
N PHE A 512 -21.19 7.16 -23.79
CA PHE A 512 -22.26 7.57 -22.87
C PHE A 512 -23.21 8.58 -23.52
N VAL A 513 -22.69 9.66 -24.10
CA VAL A 513 -23.47 10.70 -24.76
C VAL A 513 -24.24 10.13 -25.96
N ALA A 514 -23.60 9.32 -26.80
CA ALA A 514 -24.24 8.71 -27.96
C ALA A 514 -25.41 7.81 -27.56
N ASN A 515 -25.27 7.03 -26.49
CA ASN A 515 -26.32 6.14 -26.00
C ASN A 515 -27.45 6.89 -25.28
N MET A 516 -27.15 7.97 -24.56
CA MET A 516 -28.17 8.86 -23.98
C MET A 516 -29.02 9.53 -25.06
N LYS A 517 -28.38 10.07 -26.11
CA LYS A 517 -29.09 10.68 -27.26
C LYS A 517 -29.92 9.67 -28.06
N LYS A 518 -29.64 8.37 -27.94
CA LYS A 518 -30.41 7.28 -28.56
C LYS A 518 -31.47 6.67 -27.63
N GLY A 519 -31.44 6.96 -26.33
CA GLY A 519 -32.29 6.27 -25.34
C GLY A 519 -31.94 4.79 -25.16
N THR A 520 -30.70 4.40 -25.47
CA THR A 520 -30.25 2.99 -25.46
C THR A 520 -29.24 2.68 -24.37
N LEU A 521 -28.96 3.63 -23.47
CA LEU A 521 -27.91 3.50 -22.45
C LEU A 521 -28.07 2.24 -21.60
N LEU A 522 -29.21 2.07 -20.92
CA LEU A 522 -29.44 0.91 -20.06
C LEU A 522 -29.41 -0.40 -20.86
N LYS A 523 -30.05 -0.42 -22.04
CA LYS A 523 -30.09 -1.60 -22.91
C LYS A 523 -28.69 -2.06 -23.34
N ASN A 524 -27.78 -1.14 -23.61
CA ASN A 524 -26.43 -1.47 -24.06
C ASN A 524 -25.49 -1.78 -22.89
N ALA A 525 -25.78 -1.27 -21.68
CA ALA A 525 -25.06 -1.62 -20.46
C ALA A 525 -25.50 -2.98 -19.87
N VAL A 526 -26.76 -3.37 -20.07
CA VAL A 526 -27.39 -4.53 -19.42
C VAL A 526 -27.94 -5.46 -20.49
N GLN A 527 -27.06 -6.30 -21.04
CA GLN A 527 -27.37 -7.12 -22.21
C GLN A 527 -28.37 -8.24 -21.93
N ASP A 528 -28.48 -8.70 -20.68
CA ASP A 528 -29.45 -9.70 -20.25
C ASP A 528 -30.90 -9.15 -20.15
N GLY A 529 -31.06 -7.82 -20.24
CA GLY A 529 -32.35 -7.13 -20.12
C GLY A 529 -32.99 -7.23 -18.72
N ASN A 530 -32.31 -7.82 -17.74
CA ASN A 530 -32.83 -7.99 -16.40
C ASN A 530 -32.49 -6.78 -15.53
N PHE A 531 -33.23 -5.68 -15.74
CA PHE A 531 -33.04 -4.45 -14.99
C PHE A 531 -33.38 -4.59 -13.50
N ASP A 532 -34.29 -5.50 -13.14
CA ASP A 532 -34.65 -5.72 -11.73
C ASP A 532 -33.45 -6.19 -10.90
N ARG A 533 -32.51 -6.94 -11.49
CA ARG A 533 -31.27 -7.38 -10.81
C ARG A 533 -30.38 -6.21 -10.37
N ILE A 534 -30.44 -5.09 -11.08
CA ILE A 534 -29.53 -3.95 -10.87
C ILE A 534 -30.25 -2.70 -10.36
N ASP A 535 -31.58 -2.73 -10.27
CA ASP A 535 -32.37 -1.58 -9.87
C ASP A 535 -32.39 -1.44 -8.34
N PRO A 536 -31.90 -0.30 -7.79
CA PRO A 536 -32.00 0.00 -6.37
C PRO A 536 -33.34 -0.18 -5.74
N VAL A 537 -34.39 0.05 -6.52
CA VAL A 537 -35.75 0.05 -5.98
C VAL A 537 -36.11 -1.29 -5.37
N GLN A 538 -35.50 -2.39 -5.85
CA GLN A 538 -35.71 -3.73 -5.32
C GLN A 538 -35.16 -3.92 -3.90
N LEU A 539 -34.30 -3.01 -3.43
CA LEU A 539 -33.63 -3.09 -2.13
C LEU A 539 -34.34 -2.25 -1.05
N PHE A 540 -35.31 -1.41 -1.44
CA PHE A 540 -36.18 -0.72 -0.48
C PHE A 540 -37.23 -1.67 0.09
N SER A 541 -37.41 -1.61 1.41
CA SER A 541 -38.39 -2.41 2.15
C SER A 541 -39.01 -1.57 3.27
N SER A 542 -40.08 -2.06 3.89
CA SER A 542 -40.68 -1.40 5.06
C SER A 542 -39.75 -1.32 6.27
N SER A 543 -38.68 -2.12 6.29
CA SER A 543 -37.60 -2.08 7.29
C SER A 543 -36.44 -1.14 6.93
N PHE A 544 -36.47 -0.51 5.75
CA PHE A 544 -35.46 0.43 5.33
C PHE A 544 -35.54 1.72 6.17
N PRO A 545 -34.41 2.35 6.55
CA PRO A 545 -34.43 3.59 7.33
C PRO A 545 -35.31 4.68 6.69
N PRO A 546 -35.91 5.59 7.49
CA PRO A 546 -36.69 6.70 6.97
C PRO A 546 -35.93 7.44 5.86
N THR A 547 -36.46 7.36 4.65
CA THR A 547 -35.85 7.92 3.45
C THR A 547 -36.53 9.23 3.12
N TYR A 548 -35.74 10.29 2.96
CA TYR A 548 -36.22 11.62 2.59
C TYR A 548 -35.77 11.94 1.17
N PHE A 549 -36.72 12.17 0.28
CA PHE A 549 -36.43 12.65 -1.07
C PHE A 549 -36.41 14.18 -1.07
N LEU A 550 -35.24 14.76 -1.31
CA LEU A 550 -35.07 16.20 -1.46
C LEU A 550 -35.05 16.54 -2.95
N HIS A 551 -36.05 17.27 -3.41
CA HIS A 551 -36.13 17.75 -4.79
C HIS A 551 -36.23 19.28 -4.78
N GLY A 552 -35.27 19.94 -5.43
CA GLY A 552 -35.26 21.40 -5.54
C GLY A 552 -36.33 21.87 -6.52
N THR A 553 -37.05 22.96 -6.22
CA THR A 553 -38.10 23.51 -7.11
C THR A 553 -37.55 24.11 -8.41
N ALA A 554 -36.22 24.21 -8.55
CA ALA A 554 -35.55 24.73 -9.74
C ALA A 554 -34.89 23.63 -10.59
N ASP A 555 -34.94 22.37 -10.15
CA ASP A 555 -34.39 21.25 -10.92
C ASP A 555 -35.39 20.83 -12.01
N THR A 556 -35.00 21.04 -13.27
CA THR A 556 -35.77 20.63 -14.45
C THR A 556 -35.20 19.39 -15.12
N ALA A 557 -34.08 18.85 -14.61
CA ALA A 557 -33.39 17.70 -15.17
C ALA A 557 -33.95 16.37 -14.65
N VAL A 558 -34.48 16.35 -13.43
CA VAL A 558 -35.12 15.18 -12.83
C VAL A 558 -36.63 15.44 -12.68
N PRO A 559 -37.51 14.60 -13.24
CA PRO A 559 -38.95 14.75 -13.02
C PRO A 559 -39.31 14.57 -11.53
N VAL A 560 -39.98 15.58 -10.94
CA VAL A 560 -40.44 15.53 -9.53
C VAL A 560 -41.32 14.31 -9.23
N GLU A 561 -42.00 13.77 -10.24
CA GLU A 561 -42.86 12.60 -10.08
C GLU A 561 -42.10 11.32 -9.72
N LEU A 562 -40.82 11.21 -10.09
CA LEU A 562 -39.96 10.10 -9.65
C LEU A 562 -39.71 10.17 -8.14
N ALA A 563 -39.46 11.37 -7.61
CA ALA A 563 -39.29 11.57 -6.17
C ALA A 563 -40.60 11.30 -5.40
N ARG A 564 -41.76 11.59 -6.00
CA ARG A 564 -43.08 11.28 -5.41
C ARG A 564 -43.42 9.79 -5.45
N LYS A 565 -43.07 9.08 -6.52
CA LYS A 565 -43.26 7.62 -6.61
C LYS A 565 -42.40 6.84 -5.61
N ALA A 566 -41.24 7.38 -5.26
CA ALA A 566 -40.30 6.74 -4.37
C ALA A 566 -40.63 6.94 -2.88
N HIS A 567 -41.44 7.96 -2.54
CA HIS A 567 -42.05 8.14 -1.23
C HIS A 567 -43.26 7.23 -1.06
#